data_AF-A0AAU2YMH6-F1
#
_entry.id   AF-A0AAU2YMH6-F1
#
_cell.length_a   1.000
_cell.length_b   1.000
_cell.length_c   1.000
_cell.angle_alpha   90.00
_cell.angle_beta   90.00
_cell.angle_gamma   90.00
#
_symmetry.space_group_name_H-M   'P 1'
#
loop_
_entity.id
_entity.type
_entity.pdbx_description
1 polymer ?
#
loop_
_entity_poly.entity_id
_entity_poly.type
_entity_poly.pdbx_seq_one_letter_code
_entity_poly.pdbx_strand_id
1 'polypeptide(L)'
;MSTLSAAVAPLTTQDAEALIEAARSAAETAGVAAAVTVLDAGGHLLAFRRDDRAVLIAGETSTRKAYTALQLNTPTADLVDAVQPGGLFHTLPTALDRPLLFIAGGVPVHRDGRLIGAIGVGGGVPEQDHGFATTAVAGLV
;
A
#
# COMPACT_ATOMS: atom_id res chain seq x y z
N MET A 1 -25.16 -28.06 -0.57
CA MET A 1 -25.73 -26.73 -0.89
C MET A 1 -24.57 -25.76 -1.06
N SER A 2 -24.21 -25.44 -2.30
CA SER A 2 -23.15 -24.50 -2.63
C SER A 2 -23.67 -23.10 -2.41
N THR A 3 -23.28 -22.43 -1.32
CA THR A 3 -23.50 -21.00 -1.17
C THR A 3 -22.60 -20.30 -2.17
N LEU A 4 -23.17 -19.81 -3.27
CA LEU A 4 -22.51 -18.84 -4.13
C LEU A 4 -22.16 -17.65 -3.24
N SER A 5 -20.87 -17.52 -2.92
CA SER A 5 -20.33 -16.33 -2.28
C SER A 5 -20.70 -15.14 -3.16
N ALA A 6 -21.48 -14.21 -2.61
CA ALA A 6 -21.81 -12.97 -3.31
C ALA A 6 -20.52 -12.27 -3.74
N ALA A 7 -20.49 -11.75 -4.97
CA ALA A 7 -19.32 -11.04 -5.46
C ALA A 7 -19.07 -9.80 -4.58
N VAL A 8 -17.91 -9.73 -3.93
CA VAL A 8 -17.49 -8.55 -3.16
C VAL A 8 -17.24 -7.40 -4.13
N ALA A 9 -17.75 -6.21 -3.80
CA ALA A 9 -17.54 -5.01 -4.59
C ALA A 9 -16.04 -4.70 -4.72
N PRO A 10 -15.50 -4.51 -5.94
CA PRO A 10 -14.09 -4.19 -6.14
C PRO A 10 -13.76 -2.80 -5.62
N LEU A 11 -12.46 -2.52 -5.43
CA LEU A 11 -12.00 -1.17 -5.16
C LEU A 11 -12.27 -0.29 -6.38
N THR A 12 -13.01 0.80 -6.19
CA THR A 12 -13.37 1.72 -7.28
C THR A 12 -12.36 2.86 -7.40
N THR A 13 -12.43 3.64 -8.49
CA THR A 13 -11.64 4.88 -8.60
C THR A 13 -12.05 5.91 -7.55
N GLN A 14 -13.33 5.97 -7.18
CA GLN A 14 -13.82 6.82 -6.10
C GLN A 14 -13.24 6.42 -4.74
N ASP A 15 -13.18 5.11 -4.46
CA ASP A 15 -12.50 4.59 -3.26
C ASP A 15 -11.02 4.97 -3.26
N ALA A 16 -10.36 4.86 -4.42
CA ALA A 16 -8.94 5.20 -4.58
C ALA A 16 -8.67 6.70 -4.36
N GLU A 17 -9.55 7.58 -4.85
CA GLU A 17 -9.49 9.02 -4.58
C GLU A 17 -9.67 9.33 -3.09
N ALA A 18 -10.63 8.68 -2.42
CA ALA A 18 -10.83 8.82 -0.98
C ALA A 18 -9.62 8.35 -0.16
N LEU A 19 -9.02 7.22 -0.55
CA LEU A 19 -7.78 6.71 0.05
C LEU A 19 -6.61 7.68 -0.11
N ILE A 20 -6.43 8.26 -1.30
CA ILE A 20 -5.39 9.27 -1.53
C ILE A 20 -5.62 10.50 -0.65
N GLU A 21 -6.85 10.99 -0.57
CA GLU A 21 -7.18 12.18 0.20
C GLU A 21 -6.94 11.96 1.70
N ALA A 22 -7.37 10.82 2.24
CA ALA A 22 -7.14 10.49 3.65
C ALA A 22 -5.65 10.36 3.99
N ALA A 23 -4.87 9.66 3.15
CA ALA A 23 -3.42 9.51 3.35
C ALA A 23 -2.70 10.86 3.21
N ARG A 24 -3.10 11.69 2.23
CA ARG A 24 -2.59 13.05 2.05
C ARG A 24 -2.83 13.90 3.28
N SER A 25 -4.06 13.93 3.78
CA SER A 25 -4.44 14.76 4.93
C SER A 25 -3.65 14.37 6.19
N ALA A 26 -3.47 13.07 6.42
CA ALA A 26 -2.65 12.56 7.52
C ALA A 26 -1.17 12.98 7.38
N ALA A 27 -0.60 12.86 6.18
CA ALA A 27 0.78 13.27 5.91
C ALA A 27 0.98 14.78 6.08
N GLU A 28 0.06 15.60 5.57
CA GLU A 28 0.11 17.06 5.69
C GLU A 28 0.01 17.52 7.13
N THR A 29 -0.86 16.90 7.93
CA THR A 29 -0.99 17.16 9.37
C THR A 29 0.32 16.88 10.11
N ALA A 30 1.08 15.88 9.65
CA ALA A 30 2.40 15.52 10.18
C ALA A 30 3.56 16.33 9.57
N GLY A 31 3.29 17.27 8.66
CA GLY A 31 4.32 18.05 7.97
C GLY A 31 5.14 17.27 6.95
N VAL A 32 4.66 16.12 6.48
CA VAL A 32 5.36 15.22 5.55
C VAL A 32 4.83 15.42 4.12
N ALA A 33 5.75 15.61 3.17
CA ALA A 33 5.42 15.63 1.73
C ALA A 33 5.54 14.20 1.17
N ALA A 34 4.40 13.56 0.90
CA ALA A 34 4.33 12.15 0.53
C ALA A 34 3.82 11.89 -0.90
N ALA A 35 4.16 10.73 -1.43
CA ALA A 35 3.51 10.09 -2.55
C ALA A 35 2.59 8.96 -2.07
N VAL A 36 1.45 8.79 -2.75
CA VAL A 36 0.45 7.77 -2.45
C VAL A 36 0.09 7.05 -3.73
N THR A 37 0.10 5.73 -3.69
CA THR A 37 -0.29 4.84 -4.80
C THR A 37 -1.41 3.91 -4.35
N VAL A 38 -2.46 3.77 -5.16
CA VAL A 38 -3.55 2.81 -4.93
C VAL A 38 -3.66 1.86 -6.12
N LEU A 39 -3.66 0.57 -5.84
CA LEU A 39 -3.80 -0.51 -6.82
C LEU A 39 -5.11 -1.28 -6.62
N ASP A 40 -5.71 -1.75 -7.70
CA ASP A 40 -6.81 -2.72 -7.64
C ASP A 40 -6.33 -4.13 -7.26
N ALA A 41 -7.26 -5.08 -7.10
CA ALA A 41 -6.94 -6.48 -6.78
C ALA A 41 -6.11 -7.21 -7.85
N GLY A 42 -6.11 -6.71 -9.10
CA GLY A 42 -5.28 -7.22 -10.19
C GLY A 42 -3.88 -6.61 -10.23
N GLY A 43 -3.59 -5.62 -9.38
CA GLY A 43 -2.32 -4.91 -9.36
C GLY A 43 -2.22 -3.76 -10.36
N HIS A 44 -3.34 -3.32 -10.94
CA HIS A 44 -3.37 -2.16 -11.83
C HIS A 44 -3.52 -0.87 -11.04
N LEU A 45 -2.92 0.20 -11.56
CA LEU A 45 -2.98 1.52 -10.95
C LEU A 45 -4.40 2.09 -11.06
N LEU A 46 -5.02 2.41 -9.92
CA LEU A 46 -6.27 3.15 -9.87
C LEU A 46 -6.03 4.65 -9.66
N ALA A 47 -5.12 4.99 -8.75
CA ALA A 47 -4.80 6.38 -8.44
C ALA A 47 -3.35 6.55 -7.98
N PHE A 48 -2.76 7.70 -8.32
CA PHE A 48 -1.43 8.10 -7.88
C PHE A 48 -1.39 9.61 -7.61
N ARG A 49 -0.76 9.99 -6.51
CA ARG A 49 -0.43 11.38 -6.18
C ARG A 49 1.01 11.44 -5.68
N ARG A 50 1.74 12.48 -6.06
CA ARG A 50 3.00 12.86 -5.43
C ARG A 50 2.96 14.33 -5.07
N ASP A 51 3.22 14.67 -3.81
CA ASP A 51 3.38 16.06 -3.39
C ASP A 51 4.57 16.72 -4.13
N ASP A 52 4.44 17.99 -4.48
CA ASP A 52 5.47 18.74 -5.22
C ASP A 52 6.81 18.77 -4.49
N ARG A 53 6.77 18.76 -3.14
CA ARG A 53 7.95 18.81 -2.27
C ARG A 53 8.44 17.43 -1.85
N ALA A 54 7.76 16.35 -2.26
CA ALA A 54 8.16 14.99 -1.90
C ALA A 54 9.55 14.66 -2.48
N VAL A 55 10.34 13.91 -1.70
CA VAL A 55 11.61 13.36 -2.19
C VAL A 55 11.38 12.51 -3.44
N LEU A 56 12.30 12.56 -4.41
CA LEU A 56 12.09 11.96 -5.74
C LEU A 56 11.73 10.47 -5.68
N ILE A 57 12.34 9.72 -4.75
CA ILE A 57 12.13 8.28 -4.59
C ILE A 57 10.75 7.92 -4.03
N ALA A 58 10.00 8.90 -3.48
CA ALA A 58 8.68 8.70 -2.88
C ALA A 58 7.70 8.01 -3.84
N GLY A 59 7.69 8.42 -5.11
CA GLY A 59 6.76 7.88 -6.11
C GLY A 59 7.01 6.40 -6.44
N GLU A 60 8.28 6.00 -6.60
CA GLU A 60 8.62 4.60 -6.85
C GLU A 60 8.39 3.75 -5.58
N THR A 61 8.80 4.26 -4.42
CA THR A 61 8.65 3.51 -3.16
C THR A 61 7.19 3.32 -2.77
N SER A 62 6.32 4.34 -2.90
CA SER A 62 4.88 4.19 -2.65
C SER A 62 4.28 3.10 -3.55
N THR A 63 4.67 3.09 -4.82
CA THR A 63 4.19 2.11 -5.81
C THR A 63 4.67 0.70 -5.51
N ARG A 64 5.95 0.52 -5.14
CA ARG A 64 6.48 -0.80 -4.79
C ARG A 64 5.97 -1.32 -3.46
N LYS A 65 5.73 -0.45 -2.48
CA LYS A 65 5.12 -0.82 -1.21
C LYS A 65 3.68 -1.30 -1.40
N ALA A 66 2.87 -0.56 -2.18
CA ALA A 66 1.50 -0.99 -2.53
C ALA A 66 1.51 -2.34 -3.24
N TYR A 67 2.38 -2.50 -4.24
CA TYR A 67 2.53 -3.75 -4.98
C TYR A 67 2.93 -4.91 -4.06
N THR A 68 3.90 -4.71 -3.18
CA THR A 68 4.36 -5.75 -2.24
C THR A 68 3.26 -6.17 -1.27
N ALA A 69 2.54 -5.19 -0.73
CA ALA A 69 1.40 -5.46 0.16
C ALA A 69 0.31 -6.28 -0.54
N LEU A 70 0.04 -5.98 -1.82
CA LEU A 70 -0.91 -6.72 -2.63
C LEU A 70 -0.46 -8.16 -2.89
N GLN A 71 0.79 -8.37 -3.34
CA GLN A 71 1.29 -9.70 -3.70
C GLN A 71 1.31 -10.67 -2.51
N LEU A 72 1.58 -10.16 -1.32
CA LEU A 72 1.71 -10.98 -0.11
C LEU A 72 0.46 -10.91 0.78
N ASN A 73 -0.55 -10.15 0.37
CA ASN A 73 -1.72 -9.81 1.18
C ASN A 73 -1.38 -9.47 2.64
N THR A 74 -0.32 -8.70 2.84
CA THR A 74 0.27 -8.42 4.16
C THR A 74 0.83 -7.00 4.19
N PRO A 75 0.64 -6.22 5.27
CA PRO A 75 1.32 -4.94 5.41
C PRO A 75 2.84 -5.08 5.26
N THR A 76 3.48 -4.17 4.52
CA THR A 76 4.93 -4.26 4.31
C THR A 76 5.73 -4.06 5.60
N ALA A 77 5.13 -3.43 6.61
CA ALA A 77 5.69 -3.29 7.95
C ALA A 77 5.95 -4.64 8.64
N ASP A 78 5.07 -5.62 8.41
CA ASP A 78 5.11 -6.93 9.08
C ASP A 78 6.13 -7.89 8.44
N LEU A 79 6.73 -7.48 7.31
CA LEU A 79 7.60 -8.32 6.49
C LEU A 79 9.07 -7.92 6.55
N VAL A 80 9.42 -6.83 7.23
CA VAL A 80 10.78 -6.27 7.26
C VAL A 80 11.80 -7.26 7.83
N ASP A 81 11.45 -7.94 8.93
CA ASP A 81 12.32 -8.92 9.58
C ASP A 81 12.48 -10.20 8.75
N ALA A 82 11.44 -10.57 7.99
CA ALA A 82 11.44 -11.79 7.20
C ALA A 82 12.48 -11.76 6.06
N VAL A 83 12.89 -10.57 5.61
CA VAL A 83 13.86 -10.40 4.51
C VAL A 83 15.28 -10.06 4.95
N GLN A 84 15.52 -9.95 6.27
CA GLN A 84 16.87 -9.74 6.79
C GLN A 84 17.79 -10.95 6.47
N PRO A 85 19.13 -10.78 6.48
CA PRO A 85 20.05 -11.91 6.37
C PRO A 85 19.71 -13.03 7.36
N GLY A 86 19.48 -14.23 6.85
CA GLY A 86 19.05 -15.40 7.64
C GLY A 86 17.53 -15.50 7.87
N GLY A 87 16.74 -14.53 7.43
CA GLY A 87 15.28 -14.56 7.46
C GLY A 87 14.66 -15.48 6.41
N LEU A 88 13.40 -15.88 6.64
CA LEU A 88 12.64 -16.82 5.80
C LEU A 88 12.58 -16.40 4.33
N PHE A 89 12.53 -15.10 4.07
CA PHE A 89 12.37 -14.49 2.75
C PHE A 89 13.58 -13.64 2.36
N HIS A 90 14.78 -13.93 2.88
CA HIS A 90 15.99 -13.13 2.64
C HIS A 90 16.24 -12.78 1.15
N THR A 91 15.99 -13.71 0.24
CA THR A 91 16.23 -13.51 -1.20
C THR A 91 15.03 -12.93 -1.95
N LEU A 92 13.85 -12.85 -1.32
CA LEU A 92 12.61 -12.44 -1.96
C LEU A 92 12.61 -11.00 -2.54
N PRO A 93 13.28 -9.99 -1.92
CA PRO A 93 13.31 -8.63 -2.48
C PRO A 93 13.73 -8.56 -3.95
N THR A 94 14.62 -9.45 -4.39
CA THR A 94 15.18 -9.47 -5.75
C THR A 94 14.88 -10.74 -6.54
N ALA A 95 14.04 -11.65 -6.01
CA ALA A 95 13.75 -12.94 -6.65
C ALA A 95 12.82 -12.87 -7.87
N LEU A 96 12.20 -11.71 -8.13
CA LEU A 96 11.19 -11.51 -9.17
C LEU A 96 11.66 -10.46 -10.19
N ASP A 97 11.20 -10.57 -11.44
CA ASP A 97 11.45 -9.58 -12.51
C ASP A 97 11.00 -8.16 -12.11
N ARG A 98 9.93 -8.08 -11.31
CA ARG A 98 9.51 -6.87 -10.61
C ARG A 98 9.87 -7.00 -9.12
N PRO A 99 11.01 -6.43 -8.68
CA PRO A 99 11.43 -6.46 -7.29
C PRO A 99 10.36 -5.95 -6.31
N LEU A 100 10.26 -6.63 -5.17
CA LEU A 100 9.40 -6.26 -4.05
C LEU A 100 10.16 -5.32 -3.11
N LEU A 101 9.43 -4.46 -2.40
CA LEU A 101 10.00 -3.48 -1.48
C LEU A 101 9.46 -3.69 -0.07
N PHE A 102 10.35 -4.16 0.80
CA PHE A 102 10.08 -4.49 2.20
C PHE A 102 10.44 -3.32 3.12
N ILE A 103 9.70 -2.23 2.94
CA ILE A 103 9.78 -1.03 3.79
C ILE A 103 8.35 -0.70 4.20
N ALA A 104 8.13 -0.38 5.48
CA ALA A 104 6.80 -0.03 6.00
C ALA A 104 6.16 1.12 5.20
N GLY A 105 4.85 1.02 4.96
CA GLY A 105 4.06 1.99 4.20
C GLY A 105 3.13 1.41 3.13
N GLY A 106 3.17 0.10 2.87
CA GLY A 106 2.20 -0.62 2.05
C GLY A 106 1.18 -1.33 2.92
N VAL A 107 -0.12 -1.21 2.60
CA VAL A 107 -1.23 -1.81 3.35
C VAL A 107 -2.26 -2.42 2.38
N PRO A 108 -2.65 -3.69 2.57
CA PRO A 108 -3.73 -4.30 1.80
C PRO A 108 -5.09 -3.67 2.13
N VAL A 109 -5.95 -3.50 1.12
CA VAL A 109 -7.33 -3.02 1.29
C VAL A 109 -8.28 -4.20 1.20
N HIS A 110 -9.06 -4.42 2.25
CA HIS A 110 -10.03 -5.51 2.33
C HIS A 110 -11.46 -4.97 2.41
N ARG A 111 -12.40 -5.68 1.77
CA ARG A 111 -13.84 -5.49 1.93
C ARG A 111 -14.47 -6.86 2.12
N ASP A 112 -15.31 -7.00 3.14
CA ASP A 112 -15.94 -8.28 3.50
C ASP A 112 -14.95 -9.45 3.63
N GLY A 113 -13.76 -9.17 4.20
CA GLY A 113 -12.68 -10.15 4.37
C GLY A 113 -11.94 -10.55 3.09
N ARG A 114 -12.27 -9.93 1.93
CA ARG A 114 -11.61 -10.18 0.66
C ARG A 114 -10.68 -9.04 0.28
N LEU A 115 -9.48 -9.39 -0.19
CA LEU A 115 -8.53 -8.45 -0.76
C LEU A 115 -9.09 -7.82 -2.03
N ILE A 116 -9.27 -6.50 -2.03
CA ILE A 116 -9.82 -5.74 -3.15
C ILE A 116 -8.82 -4.76 -3.77
N GLY A 117 -7.65 -4.58 -3.15
CA GLY A 117 -6.58 -3.70 -3.63
C GLY A 117 -5.51 -3.47 -2.57
N ALA A 118 -4.65 -2.48 -2.79
CA ALA A 118 -3.64 -2.07 -1.82
C ALA A 118 -3.31 -0.59 -1.97
N ILE A 119 -2.92 0.04 -0.86
CA ILE A 119 -2.36 1.39 -0.82
C ILE A 119 -0.88 1.32 -0.44
N GLY A 120 -0.08 2.24 -0.96
CA GLY A 120 1.30 2.45 -0.54
C GLY A 120 1.61 3.93 -0.39
N VAL A 121 2.35 4.29 0.65
CA VAL A 121 2.78 5.64 0.96
C VAL A 121 4.31 5.70 1.03
N GLY A 122 4.89 6.76 0.47
CA GLY A 122 6.33 7.02 0.49
C GLY A 122 6.63 8.50 0.70
N GLY A 123 7.57 8.84 1.56
CA GLY A 123 8.08 10.22 1.70
C GLY A 123 8.45 10.61 3.13
N GLY A 124 7.82 9.98 4.13
CA GLY A 124 8.22 10.08 5.53
C GLY A 124 9.22 9.00 5.95
N VAL A 125 9.45 8.87 7.25
CA VAL A 125 10.07 7.65 7.78
C VAL A 125 9.09 6.47 7.67
N PRO A 126 9.55 5.21 7.59
CA PRO A 126 8.71 4.05 7.26
C PRO A 126 7.46 3.91 8.16
N GLU A 127 7.59 4.18 9.46
CA GLU A 127 6.50 4.08 10.44
C GLU A 127 5.44 5.17 10.22
N GLN A 128 5.85 6.37 9.79
CA GLN A 128 4.91 7.43 9.42
C GLN A 128 4.13 7.04 8.17
N ASP A 129 4.84 6.57 7.13
CA ASP A 129 4.22 6.10 5.89
C ASP A 129 3.17 5.01 6.17
N HIS A 130 3.50 4.05 7.05
CA HIS A 130 2.56 3.01 7.47
C HIS A 130 1.37 3.58 8.23
N GLY A 131 1.59 4.52 9.15
CA GLY A 131 0.50 5.21 9.87
C GLY A 131 -0.46 5.94 8.93
N PHE A 132 0.05 6.63 7.90
CA PHE A 132 -0.78 7.33 6.90
C PHE A 132 -1.59 6.35 6.06
N ALA A 133 -0.98 5.26 5.60
CA ALA A 133 -1.66 4.21 4.84
C ALA A 133 -2.76 3.54 5.67
N THR A 134 -2.47 3.15 6.91
CA THR A 134 -3.44 2.51 7.82
C THR A 134 -4.60 3.45 8.16
N THR A 135 -4.33 4.73 8.40
CA THR A 135 -5.37 5.75 8.64
C THR A 135 -6.30 5.87 7.43
N ALA A 136 -5.75 5.88 6.21
CA ALA A 136 -6.55 5.94 4.99
C ALA A 136 -7.44 4.70 4.81
N VAL A 137 -6.90 3.50 5.01
CA VAL A 137 -7.69 2.26 4.91
C VAL A 137 -8.79 2.20 5.97
N ALA A 138 -8.51 2.64 7.20
CA ALA A 138 -9.50 2.67 8.28
C ALA A 138 -10.67 3.64 8.01
N GLY A 139 -10.44 4.68 7.20
CA GLY A 139 -11.46 5.65 6.79
C GLY A 139 -12.29 5.25 5.57
N LEU A 140 -11.94 4.15 4.90
CA LEU A 140 -12.65 3.67 3.72
C LEU A 140 -13.87 2.83 4.16
N VAL A 141 -15.08 3.27 3.78
CA VAL A 141 -16.38 2.66 4.13
C VAL A 141 -16.89 1.77 2.99
#